data_AF-A0A495Z028-F1
#
_entry.id   AF-A0A495Z028-F1
#
_cell.length_a   1.000
_cell.length_b   1.000
_cell.length_c   1.000
_cell.angle_alpha   90.00
_cell.angle_beta   90.00
_cell.angle_gamma   90.00
#
_symmetry.space_group_name_H-M   'P 1'
#
loop_
_entity.id
_entity.type
_entity.pdbx_description
1 polymer ?
#
loop_
_entity_poly.entity_id
_entity_poly.type
_entity_poly.pdbx_seq_one_letter_code
_entity_poly.pdbx_strand_id
1 'polypeptide(L)'
;MNRPRVFADFHNADPKGRLRLNCVGTVEDLADQKISLRDGQSLVLYSEELEVDGVVQYSKEENLWVAVIDWEAIREVTPIASQPKHQISDAAN
;
A
#
# COMPACT_ATOMS: atom_id res chain seq x y z
N MET A 1 -14.00 -2.85 -8.37
CA MET A 1 -12.79 -3.36 -9.06
C MET A 1 -11.67 -3.39 -8.03
N ASN A 2 -11.09 -4.55 -7.74
CA ASN A 2 -10.00 -4.67 -6.77
C ASN A 2 -8.74 -4.05 -7.38
N ARG A 3 -8.34 -2.88 -6.88
CA ARG A 3 -7.02 -2.31 -7.16
C ARG A 3 -6.00 -2.99 -6.25
N PRO A 4 -4.78 -3.25 -6.72
CA PRO A 4 -3.75 -3.85 -5.87
C PRO A 4 -3.41 -2.89 -4.74
N ARG A 5 -3.32 -3.42 -3.53
CA ARG A 5 -2.95 -2.65 -2.34
C ARG A 5 -1.49 -2.90 -2.05
N VAL A 6 -0.70 -1.85 -1.91
CA VAL A 6 0.74 -1.96 -1.70
C VAL A 6 1.13 -1.04 -0.56
N PHE A 7 1.91 -1.55 0.38
CA PHE A 7 2.43 -0.78 1.49
C PHE A 7 3.28 0.38 0.99
N ALA A 8 3.11 1.56 1.59
CA ALA A 8 3.95 2.71 1.34
C ALA A 8 4.14 3.53 2.63
N ASP A 9 5.36 4.03 2.81
CA ASP A 9 5.65 5.00 3.86
C ASP A 9 5.36 6.41 3.36
N PHE A 10 4.36 7.08 3.96
CA PHE A 10 3.97 8.45 3.61
C PHE A 10 5.04 9.49 3.95
N HIS A 11 6.00 9.17 4.82
CA HIS A 11 7.16 10.03 5.06
C HIS A 11 8.28 9.82 4.03
N ASN A 12 8.24 8.72 3.26
CA ASN A 12 9.22 8.42 2.22
C ASN A 12 8.84 9.06 0.86
N ALA A 13 8.46 10.34 0.91
CA ALA A 13 8.20 11.13 -0.27
C ALA A 13 9.50 11.69 -0.86
N ASP A 14 9.54 11.82 -2.17
CA ASP A 14 10.55 12.62 -2.85
C ASP A 14 10.29 14.13 -2.72
N PRO A 15 11.22 15.01 -3.14
CA PRO A 15 11.01 16.46 -3.06
C PRO A 15 9.81 16.99 -3.86
N LYS A 16 9.20 16.17 -4.73
CA LYS A 16 8.00 16.49 -5.51
C LYS A 16 6.72 15.96 -4.85
N GLY A 17 6.82 15.35 -3.67
CA GLY A 17 5.68 14.79 -2.94
C GLY A 17 5.20 13.44 -3.50
N ARG A 18 6.04 12.70 -4.23
CA ARG A 18 5.72 11.35 -4.73
C ARG A 18 6.30 10.30 -3.79
N LEU A 19 5.53 9.27 -3.45
CA LEU A 19 5.97 8.23 -2.53
C LEU A 19 6.94 7.27 -3.23
N ARG A 20 8.10 6.97 -2.63
CA ARG A 20 9.05 6.00 -3.18
C ARG A 20 8.56 4.58 -2.90
N LEU A 21 8.46 3.77 -3.95
CA LEU A 21 8.02 2.36 -3.90
C LEU A 21 9.21 1.41 -3.71
N ASN A 22 10.09 1.72 -2.75
CA ASN A 22 11.31 0.95 -2.45
C ASN A 22 11.35 0.41 -1.02
N CYS A 23 10.30 0.61 -0.23
CA CYS A 23 10.21 0.08 1.13
C CYS A 23 10.13 -1.45 1.10
N VAL A 24 10.63 -2.10 2.16
CA VAL A 24 10.60 -3.57 2.28
C VAL A 24 9.17 -4.10 2.16
N GLY A 25 8.22 -3.52 2.89
CA GLY A 25 6.79 -3.91 2.80
C GLY A 25 6.19 -3.72 1.40
N THR A 26 6.62 -2.69 0.65
CA THR A 26 6.22 -2.50 -0.75
C THR A 26 6.69 -3.69 -1.59
N VAL A 27 7.96 -4.08 -1.46
CA VAL A 27 8.55 -5.17 -2.24
C VAL A 27 7.90 -6.52 -1.89
N GLU A 28 7.62 -6.76 -0.61
CA GLU A 28 6.91 -7.94 -0.12
C GLU A 28 5.51 -8.03 -0.72
N ASP A 29 4.71 -6.95 -0.65
CA ASP A 29 3.37 -6.92 -1.23
C ASP A 29 3.36 -7.15 -2.74
N LEU A 30 4.32 -6.54 -3.46
CA LEU A 30 4.46 -6.72 -4.90
C LEU A 30 4.82 -8.18 -5.25
N ALA A 31 5.68 -8.82 -4.46
CA ALA A 31 6.06 -10.21 -4.65
C ALA A 31 4.90 -11.17 -4.33
N ASP A 32 4.22 -10.97 -3.21
CA ASP A 32 3.11 -11.80 -2.74
C ASP A 32 1.93 -11.76 -3.71
N GLN A 33 1.62 -10.57 -4.23
CA GLN A 33 0.55 -10.36 -5.20
C GLN A 33 1.00 -10.56 -6.66
N LYS A 34 2.29 -10.85 -6.89
CA LYS A 34 2.90 -11.00 -8.22
C LYS A 34 2.65 -9.81 -9.15
N ILE A 35 2.71 -8.60 -8.60
CA ILE A 35 2.49 -7.36 -9.32
C ILE A 35 3.82 -6.89 -9.91
N SER A 36 3.83 -6.62 -11.22
CA SER A 36 4.92 -5.87 -11.85
C SER A 36 4.51 -4.42 -12.01
N LEU A 37 5.27 -3.49 -11.42
CA LEU A 37 5.05 -2.06 -11.56
C LEU A 37 5.20 -1.60 -13.01
N ARG A 38 4.28 -0.76 -13.45
CA ARG A 38 4.28 -0.14 -14.79
C ARG A 38 3.90 1.33 -14.69
N ASP A 39 4.47 2.17 -15.54
CA ASP A 39 4.08 3.57 -15.64
C ASP A 39 2.57 3.70 -15.90
N GLY A 40 1.91 4.58 -15.15
CA GLY A 40 0.47 4.84 -15.25
C GLY A 40 -0.42 3.81 -14.55
N GLN A 41 0.16 2.79 -13.90
CA GLN A 41 -0.62 1.80 -13.15
C GLN A 41 -1.22 2.40 -11.88
N SER A 42 -2.52 2.23 -11.68
CA SER A 42 -3.18 2.63 -10.42
C SER A 42 -3.00 1.58 -9.33
N LEU A 43 -2.61 2.02 -8.14
CA LEU A 43 -2.47 1.24 -6.92
C LEU A 43 -3.23 1.92 -5.78
N VAL A 44 -3.54 1.17 -4.73
CA VAL A 44 -3.93 1.72 -3.44
C VAL A 44 -2.71 1.63 -2.54
N LEU A 45 -2.20 2.76 -2.08
CA LEU A 45 -1.07 2.82 -1.16
C LEU A 45 -1.62 2.86 0.25
N TYR A 46 -1.09 2.01 1.13
CA TYR A 46 -1.54 1.96 2.51
C TYR A 46 -0.37 1.96 3.49
N SER A 47 -0.63 2.46 4.70
CA SER A 47 0.21 2.32 5.89
C SER A 47 -0.65 1.72 7.02
N GLU A 48 -0.15 1.73 8.26
CA GLU A 48 -0.86 1.18 9.41
C GLU A 48 -2.28 1.74 9.58
N GLU A 49 -2.43 3.06 9.40
CA GLU A 49 -3.69 3.77 9.67
C GLU A 49 -4.15 4.65 8.50
N LEU A 50 -3.41 4.71 7.39
CA LEU A 50 -3.73 5.56 6.24
C LEU A 50 -3.82 4.77 4.95
N GLU A 51 -4.68 5.20 4.03
CA GLU A 51 -4.67 4.72 2.65
C GLU A 51 -4.98 5.84 1.65
N VAL A 52 -4.44 5.72 0.45
CA VAL A 52 -4.65 6.69 -0.64
C VAL A 52 -4.57 5.99 -2.00
N ASP A 53 -5.30 6.52 -2.98
CA ASP A 53 -5.11 6.09 -4.37
C ASP A 53 -3.83 6.73 -4.93
N GLY A 54 -3.02 5.92 -5.63
CA GLY A 54 -1.77 6.35 -6.24
C GLY A 54 -1.61 5.88 -7.67
N VAL A 55 -0.83 6.62 -8.45
CA VAL A 55 -0.45 6.26 -9.81
C VAL A 55 1.05 6.06 -9.89
N VAL A 56 1.46 4.87 -10.33
CA VAL A 56 2.87 4.49 -10.47
C VAL A 56 3.53 5.31 -11.57
N GLN A 57 4.73 5.80 -11.28
CA GLN A 57 5.58 6.51 -12.21
C GLN A 57 7.05 6.11 -11.99
N TYR A 58 7.82 5.97 -13.06
CA TYR A 58 9.26 5.80 -12.95
C TYR A 58 9.96 7.15 -12.78
N SER A 59 10.65 7.34 -11.66
CA SER A 59 11.50 8.51 -11.43
C SER A 59 12.86 8.28 -12.07
N LYS A 60 13.12 8.95 -13.21
CA LYS A 60 14.44 8.92 -13.85
C LYS A 60 15.52 9.64 -13.02
N GLU A 61 15.13 10.60 -12.19
CA GLU A 61 16.04 11.38 -11.35
C GLU A 61 16.64 10.52 -10.22
N GLU A 62 15.83 9.65 -9.62
CA GLU A 62 16.25 8.76 -8.53
C GLU A 62 16.44 7.30 -8.97
N ASN A 63 16.19 7.01 -10.25
CA ASN A 63 16.28 5.68 -10.87
C ASN A 63 15.42 4.60 -10.16
N LEU A 64 14.23 4.98 -9.69
CA LEU A 64 13.34 4.12 -8.92
C LEU A 64 11.85 4.37 -9.22
N TRP A 65 11.00 3.42 -8.85
CA TRP A 65 9.55 3.56 -8.95
C TRP A 65 9.00 4.44 -7.82
N VAL A 66 8.19 5.42 -8.19
CA VAL A 66 7.44 6.26 -7.27
C VAL A 66 5.94 6.14 -7.54
N ALA A 67 5.13 6.61 -6.61
CA ALA A 67 3.70 6.79 -6.81
C ALA A 67 3.30 8.25 -6.58
N VAL A 68 2.58 8.80 -7.54
CA VAL A 68 1.94 10.10 -7.45
C VAL A 68 0.63 9.91 -6.69
N ILE A 69 0.43 10.67 -5.62
CA ILE A 69 -0.78 10.65 -4.80
C ILE A 69 -1.36 12.05 -4.66
N ASP A 70 -2.65 12.11 -4.31
CA ASP A 70 -3.28 13.32 -3.82
C ASP A 70 -3.26 13.31 -2.29
N TRP A 71 -2.50 14.23 -1.69
CA TRP A 71 -2.33 14.34 -0.24
C TRP A 71 -3.61 14.79 0.47
N GLU A 72 -4.51 15.49 -0.23
CA GLU A 72 -5.81 15.89 0.31
C GLU A 72 -6.83 14.74 0.28
N ALA A 73 -6.54 13.67 -0.47
CA ALA A 73 -7.39 12.48 -0.62
C ALA A 73 -6.97 11.31 0.28
N ILE A 74 -6.03 11.52 1.20
CA ILE A 74 -5.62 10.49 2.18
C ILE A 74 -6.80 10.19 3.10
N ARG A 75 -7.05 8.90 3.31
CA ARG A 75 -8.14 8.40 4.15
C ARG A 75 -7.57 7.64 5.32
N GLU A 76 -8.09 7.90 6.52
CA GLU A 76 -7.80 7.04 7.67
C GLU A 76 -8.48 5.68 7.49
N VAL A 77 -7.71 4.61 7.67
CA VAL A 77 -8.22 3.25 7.74
C VAL A 77 -8.21 2.81 9.18
N THR A 78 -9.39 2.42 9.68
CA THR A 78 -9.44 1.72 10.96
C THR A 78 -8.73 0.38 10.77
N PRO A 79 -7.79 0.01 11.65
CA PRO A 79 -7.24 -1.34 11.63
C PRO A 79 -8.43 -2.29 11.71
N ILE A 80 -8.55 -3.21 10.76
CA ILE A 80 -9.51 -4.30 10.92
C ILE A 80 -9.00 -5.03 12.15
N ALA A 81 -9.66 -4.82 13.29
CA ALA A 81 -9.40 -5.58 14.49
C ALA A 81 -9.46 -7.04 14.07
N SER A 82 -8.30 -7.69 14.04
CA SER A 82 -8.17 -9.11 13.75
C SER A 82 -9.16 -9.81 14.66
N GLN A 83 -10.31 -10.23 14.11
CA GLN A 83 -11.30 -10.96 14.89
C GLN A 83 -10.56 -12.16 15.50
N PRO A 84 -10.64 -12.38 16.82
CA PRO A 84 -9.96 -13.51 17.42
C PRO A 84 -10.51 -14.80 16.80
N LYS A 85 -9.67 -15.47 16.01
CA LYS A 85 -9.89 -16.86 15.57
C LYS A 85 -9.76 -17.77 16.79
N HIS A 86 -10.81 -17.87 17.61
CA HIS A 86 -11.15 -19.14 18.27
C HIS A 86 -12.53 -19.08 18.93
N GLN A 87 -13.53 -19.54 18.20
CA GLN A 87 -14.73 -20.11 18.80
C GLN A 87 -14.40 -21.59 19.04
N ILE A 88 -13.92 -21.94 20.24
CA ILE A 88 -13.94 -23.34 20.66
C ILE A 88 -15.40 -23.64 20.98
N SER A 89 -16.04 -24.36 20.07
CA SER A 89 -17.22 -25.14 20.36
C SER A 89 -16.81 -26.33 21.22
N ASP A 90 -17.18 -26.35 22.49
CA ASP A 90 -17.34 -27.61 23.21
C ASP A 90 -18.68 -27.59 23.92
N ALA A 91 -19.69 -28.01 23.15
CA ALA A 91 -20.94 -28.52 23.67
C ALA A 91 -20.74 -30.01 24.00
N ALA A 92 -21.11 -30.37 25.22
CA ALA A 92 -21.59 -31.69 25.64
C ALA A 92 -20.70 -32.92 25.37
N ASN A 93 -20.13 -33.48 26.45
CA ASN A 93 -20.60 -34.76 26.97
C ASN A 93 -20.21 -34.93 28.46
#